data_AF-A0AAD8X2K7-F1
#
_entry.id   AF-A0AAD8X2K7-F1
#
_cell.length_a   1.000
_cell.length_b   1.000
_cell.length_c   1.000
_cell.angle_alpha   90.00
_cell.angle_beta   90.00
_cell.angle_gamma   90.00
#
_symmetry.space_group_name_H-M   'P 1'
#
loop_
_entity.id
_entity.type
_entity.pdbx_description
1 polymer ?
#
loop_
_entity_poly.entity_id
_entity_poly.type
_entity_poly.pdbx_seq_one_letter_code
_entity_poly.pdbx_strand_id
1 'polypeptide(L)'
;MAIDMGIVVSLPYHAVFDILSRTPVKSVCRFRCVSKGWQHLISSPVFAAAHRSRHGPLLVDGGSFPEEEPDGGRDVRLMDTDGNVVRVLRGVGGYGMICNTSLDDLICVNGVSCGGVNVVDPATGEVLLTCPQVDVVEHDAFPYVAVRYYTVFGFGRAAASGEYKMVRVVHDRTCEILTLGEGGNGWRKTQPLAIYTPCADQGSPVTVNGVMYFLTDCITQDNDTLLCFDLEREQWEPDVLQGPLKFFDMKEWGKILAVRITELNGALCVVQPVCDETRWDKFPEDPFTNIWLLDDSGKSWIKAYRIPMAASASRYTPLRVMPDSGKVLLQCSLDCYVDEDRAVVLRIYDPRTGSCVDVTGAAPDDLAGRIGLCSFGLDHPVSGGKSLLARFLDQASLFFSKKHGQEAMEN
;
A
#
# COMPACT_ATOMS: atom_id res chain seq x y z
N MET A 1 -39.99 -50.44 0.34
CA MET A 1 -38.88 -49.59 -0.12
C MET A 1 -38.82 -48.41 0.84
N ALA A 2 -37.95 -48.49 1.84
CA ALA A 2 -37.80 -47.45 2.86
C ALA A 2 -37.04 -46.28 2.24
N ILE A 3 -37.60 -45.09 2.34
CA ILE A 3 -36.93 -43.84 1.94
C ILE A 3 -36.03 -43.48 3.13
N ASP A 4 -34.72 -43.54 2.90
CA ASP A 4 -33.71 -43.05 3.82
C ASP A 4 -33.92 -41.55 4.02
N MET A 5 -34.58 -41.16 5.11
CA MET A 5 -34.62 -39.78 5.57
C MET A 5 -33.28 -39.48 6.23
N GLY A 6 -32.26 -39.26 5.40
CA GLY A 6 -30.96 -38.77 5.85
C GLY A 6 -31.16 -37.54 6.73
N ILE A 7 -30.71 -37.65 7.99
CA ILE A 7 -30.72 -36.54 8.95
C ILE A 7 -29.89 -35.40 8.34
N VAL A 8 -30.55 -34.32 7.92
CA VAL A 8 -29.86 -33.09 7.55
C VAL A 8 -29.35 -32.45 8.83
N VAL A 9 -28.10 -32.72 9.19
CA VAL A 9 -27.43 -32.05 10.31
C VAL A 9 -27.19 -30.59 9.90
N SER A 10 -28.09 -29.68 10.33
CA SER A 10 -27.90 -28.25 10.12
C SER A 10 -26.93 -27.70 11.17
N LEU A 11 -25.75 -27.26 10.76
CA LEU A 11 -24.81 -26.54 11.62
C LEU A 11 -25.47 -25.25 12.14
N PRO A 12 -25.35 -24.93 13.45
CA PRO A 12 -25.83 -23.67 13.99
C PRO A 12 -25.22 -22.45 13.29
N TYR A 13 -25.96 -21.35 13.19
CA TYR A 13 -25.53 -20.13 12.50
C TYR A 13 -24.17 -19.59 13.00
N HIS A 14 -23.95 -19.60 14.32
CA HIS A 14 -22.69 -19.13 14.91
C HIS A 14 -21.50 -20.03 14.52
N ALA A 15 -21.72 -21.34 14.35
CA ALA A 15 -20.67 -22.27 13.91
C ALA A 15 -20.32 -22.03 12.44
N VAL A 16 -21.34 -21.81 11.58
CA VAL A 16 -21.11 -21.43 10.18
C VAL A 16 -20.37 -20.10 10.09
N PHE A 17 -20.76 -19.09 10.89
CA PHE A 17 -20.06 -17.81 10.97
C PHE A 17 -18.59 -18.00 11.36
N ASP A 18 -18.31 -18.71 12.46
CA ASP A 18 -16.95 -18.92 12.95
C ASP A 18 -16.10 -19.68 11.92
N ILE A 19 -16.61 -20.75 11.32
CA ILE A 19 -15.92 -21.53 10.30
C ILE A 19 -15.58 -20.64 9.09
N LEU A 20 -16.59 -19.99 8.49
CA LEU A 20 -16.39 -19.19 7.29
C LEU A 20 -15.45 -18.00 7.55
N SER A 21 -15.53 -17.39 8.74
CA SER A 21 -14.68 -16.25 9.11
C SER A 21 -13.19 -16.59 9.21
N ARG A 22 -12.83 -17.89 9.30
CA ARG A 22 -11.45 -18.39 9.34
C ARG A 22 -10.95 -18.88 7.97
N THR A 23 -11.83 -18.95 6.97
CA THR A 23 -11.44 -19.48 5.65
C THR A 23 -10.76 -18.40 4.81
N PRO A 24 -9.79 -18.75 3.96
CA PRO A 24 -9.13 -17.78 3.09
C PRO A 24 -10.14 -17.01 2.22
N VAL A 25 -9.85 -15.74 1.92
CA VAL A 25 -10.74 -14.84 1.16
C VAL A 25 -11.25 -15.45 -0.13
N LYS A 26 -10.38 -16.12 -0.89
CA LYS A 26 -10.77 -16.77 -2.16
C LYS A 26 -11.86 -17.83 -1.96
N SER A 27 -11.79 -18.59 -0.86
CA SER A 27 -12.80 -19.59 -0.50
C SER A 27 -14.10 -18.90 -0.08
N VAL A 28 -14.02 -17.88 0.79
CA VAL A 28 -15.16 -17.07 1.21
C VAL A 28 -15.90 -16.45 0.01
N CYS A 29 -15.16 -15.88 -0.95
CA CYS A 29 -15.75 -15.32 -2.16
C CYS A 29 -16.51 -16.37 -2.99
N ARG A 30 -16.00 -17.61 -3.08
CA ARG A 30 -16.69 -18.74 -3.74
C ARG A 30 -17.91 -19.21 -2.94
N PHE A 31 -17.84 -19.17 -1.62
CA PHE A 31 -18.92 -19.59 -0.71
C PHE A 31 -20.17 -18.70 -0.80
N ARG A 32 -20.05 -17.45 -1.30
CA ARG A 32 -21.20 -16.61 -1.67
C ARG A 32 -22.12 -17.30 -2.68
N CYS A 33 -21.59 -18.21 -3.50
CA CYS A 33 -22.34 -18.92 -4.53
C CYS A 33 -23.08 -20.17 -4.02
N VAL A 34 -22.80 -20.63 -2.78
CA VAL A 34 -23.31 -21.91 -2.26
C VAL A 34 -24.77 -21.80 -1.81
N SER A 35 -25.17 -20.68 -1.19
CA SER A 35 -26.55 -20.42 -0.80
C SER A 35 -26.81 -18.93 -0.60
N LYS A 36 -28.09 -18.52 -0.70
CA LYS A 36 -28.50 -17.12 -0.38
C LYS A 36 -28.19 -16.74 1.07
N GLY A 37 -28.30 -17.69 2.01
CA GLY A 37 -27.97 -17.47 3.41
C GLY A 37 -26.49 -17.17 3.63
N TRP A 38 -25.61 -17.94 2.95
CA TRP A 38 -24.17 -17.71 2.98
C TRP A 38 -23.79 -16.41 2.27
N GLN A 39 -24.43 -16.09 1.15
CA GLN A 39 -24.25 -14.81 0.47
C GLN A 39 -24.57 -13.63 1.40
N HIS A 40 -25.72 -13.67 2.09
CA HIS A 40 -26.10 -12.61 3.02
C HIS A 40 -25.16 -12.53 4.23
N LEU A 41 -24.76 -13.68 4.78
CA LEU A 41 -23.79 -13.76 5.88
C LEU A 41 -22.46 -13.11 5.51
N ILE A 42 -21.89 -13.54 4.38
CA ILE A 42 -20.57 -13.11 3.91
C ILE A 42 -20.57 -11.64 3.47
N SER A 43 -21.70 -11.14 2.97
CA SER A 43 -21.85 -9.74 2.58
C SER A 43 -22.16 -8.82 3.76
N SER A 44 -22.28 -9.35 4.99
CA SER A 44 -22.57 -8.52 6.16
C SER A 44 -21.29 -7.82 6.66
N PRO A 45 -21.38 -6.53 7.05
CA PRO A 45 -20.22 -5.80 7.60
C PRO A 45 -19.63 -6.45 8.85
N VAL A 46 -20.48 -7.12 9.66
CA VAL A 46 -20.05 -7.85 10.86
C VAL A 46 -19.16 -9.05 10.49
N PHE A 47 -19.54 -9.79 9.44
CA PHE A 47 -18.72 -10.89 8.94
C PHE A 47 -17.41 -10.37 8.35
N ALA A 48 -17.46 -9.30 7.55
CA ALA A 48 -16.26 -8.71 6.97
C ALA A 48 -15.27 -8.22 8.04
N ALA A 49 -15.77 -7.55 9.08
CA ALA A 49 -14.94 -7.15 10.22
C ALA A 49 -14.34 -8.34 10.97
N ALA A 50 -15.12 -9.39 11.22
CA ALA A 50 -14.66 -10.60 11.91
C ALA A 50 -13.67 -11.43 11.07
N HIS A 51 -13.85 -11.47 9.75
CA HIS A 51 -12.91 -12.12 8.83
C HIS A 51 -11.60 -11.33 8.78
N ARG A 52 -11.67 -10.00 8.62
CA ARG A 52 -10.52 -9.09 8.61
C ARG A 52 -9.69 -9.19 9.90
N SER A 53 -10.35 -9.26 11.07
CA SER A 53 -9.64 -9.37 12.35
C SER A 53 -8.91 -10.70 12.51
N ARG A 54 -9.38 -11.78 11.87
CA ARG A 54 -8.76 -13.11 11.96
C ARG A 54 -7.62 -13.32 10.98
N HIS A 55 -7.66 -12.67 9.82
CA HIS A 55 -6.66 -12.87 8.77
C HIS A 55 -5.55 -11.82 8.79
N GLY A 56 -5.73 -10.70 9.50
CA GLY A 56 -4.76 -9.61 9.51
C GLY A 56 -4.57 -8.97 8.12
N PRO A 57 -3.74 -7.93 8.01
CA PRO A 57 -3.33 -7.40 6.72
C PRO A 57 -2.28 -8.31 6.09
N LEU A 58 -2.12 -8.15 4.80
CA LEU A 58 -1.02 -8.68 4.04
C LEU A 58 0.01 -7.59 3.74
N LEU A 59 1.26 -8.00 3.64
CA LEU A 59 2.31 -7.22 3.01
C LEU A 59 2.09 -7.24 1.50
N VAL A 60 2.37 -6.10 0.86
CA VAL A 60 2.27 -5.93 -0.59
C VAL A 60 3.66 -5.64 -1.13
N ASP A 61 4.13 -6.45 -2.06
CA ASP A 61 5.41 -6.32 -2.74
C ASP A 61 5.19 -6.17 -4.24
N GLY A 62 5.63 -5.06 -4.83
CA GLY A 62 5.37 -4.69 -6.23
C GLY A 62 6.63 -4.38 -7.02
N GLY A 63 7.55 -5.34 -7.15
CA GLY A 63 8.80 -5.17 -7.90
C GLY A 63 8.94 -6.00 -9.15
N SER A 64 10.21 -6.11 -9.59
CA SER A 64 10.62 -6.91 -10.76
C SER A 64 10.82 -8.34 -10.33
N PHE A 65 10.10 -9.25 -10.98
CA PHE A 65 10.31 -10.68 -10.79
C PHE A 65 10.94 -11.31 -12.03
N PRO A 66 11.88 -12.27 -11.88
CA PRO A 66 12.58 -12.88 -13.01
C PRO A 66 11.67 -13.61 -14.00
N GLU A 67 10.49 -14.05 -13.55
CA GLU A 67 9.49 -14.78 -14.35
C GLU A 67 8.44 -13.86 -15.01
N GLU A 68 8.65 -12.55 -15.04
CA GLU A 68 7.71 -11.59 -15.64
C GLU A 68 7.55 -11.79 -17.16
N GLU A 69 6.30 -11.75 -17.62
CA GLU A 69 5.98 -11.65 -19.04
C GLU A 69 6.40 -10.26 -19.55
N PRO A 70 7.26 -10.16 -20.59
CA PRO A 70 7.87 -8.90 -21.04
C PRO A 70 6.89 -7.75 -21.32
N ASP A 71 5.67 -8.10 -21.73
CA ASP A 71 4.67 -7.16 -22.25
C ASP A 71 3.45 -6.97 -21.31
N GLY A 72 3.36 -7.75 -20.23
CA GLY A 72 2.16 -7.86 -19.39
C GLY A 72 2.09 -6.91 -18.19
N GLY A 73 3.18 -6.20 -17.87
CA GLY A 73 3.33 -5.48 -16.61
C GLY A 73 4.00 -6.31 -15.51
N ARG A 74 4.31 -5.68 -14.37
CA ARG A 74 4.94 -6.36 -13.24
C ARG A 74 3.92 -7.08 -12.36
N ASP A 75 4.32 -8.18 -11.75
CA ASP A 75 3.46 -8.88 -10.80
C ASP A 75 3.40 -8.11 -9.46
N VAL A 76 2.44 -8.46 -8.61
CA VAL A 76 2.36 -7.98 -7.23
C VAL A 76 2.18 -9.18 -6.30
N ARG A 77 3.07 -9.35 -5.33
CA ARG A 77 3.00 -10.42 -4.34
C ARG A 77 2.28 -9.91 -3.09
N LEU A 78 1.35 -10.72 -2.59
CA LEU A 78 0.71 -10.52 -1.31
C LEU A 78 1.28 -11.57 -0.34
N MET A 79 1.82 -11.12 0.78
CA MET A 79 2.45 -11.99 1.78
C MET A 79 1.81 -11.82 3.15
N ASP A 80 1.85 -12.85 3.97
CA ASP A 80 1.56 -12.68 5.39
C ASP A 80 2.71 -11.94 6.10
N THR A 81 2.54 -11.65 7.39
CA THR A 81 3.56 -10.94 8.19
C THR A 81 4.81 -11.77 8.48
N ASP A 82 4.75 -13.09 8.23
CA ASP A 82 5.89 -14.00 8.33
C ASP A 82 6.67 -14.10 7.00
N GLY A 83 6.23 -13.34 5.97
CA GLY A 83 6.86 -13.26 4.65
C GLY A 83 6.42 -14.36 3.68
N ASN A 84 5.47 -15.23 4.05
CA ASN A 84 5.03 -16.27 3.12
C ASN A 84 4.16 -15.66 2.02
N VAL A 85 4.46 -15.97 0.76
CA VAL A 85 3.64 -15.54 -0.38
C VAL A 85 2.29 -16.27 -0.34
N VAL A 86 1.23 -15.50 -0.07
CA VAL A 86 -0.15 -15.98 -0.02
C VAL A 86 -0.79 -15.94 -1.41
N ARG A 87 -0.43 -14.95 -2.23
CA ARG A 87 -0.97 -14.75 -3.58
C ARG A 87 -0.03 -13.93 -4.45
N VAL A 88 -0.06 -14.20 -5.76
CA VAL A 88 0.55 -13.35 -6.79
C VAL A 88 -0.56 -12.82 -7.70
N LEU A 89 -0.57 -11.51 -7.93
CA LEU A 89 -1.43 -10.81 -8.89
C LEU A 89 -0.59 -10.53 -10.14
N ARG A 90 -0.97 -11.11 -11.27
CA ARG A 90 -0.13 -11.08 -12.47
C ARG A 90 -0.38 -9.86 -13.35
N GLY A 91 0.68 -9.17 -13.78
CA GLY A 91 0.61 -8.08 -14.76
C GLY A 91 -0.22 -6.86 -14.32
N VAL A 92 -0.39 -6.64 -13.01
CA VAL A 92 -1.22 -5.53 -12.49
C VAL A 92 -0.39 -4.30 -12.11
N GLY A 93 0.93 -4.44 -12.01
CA GLY A 93 1.85 -3.43 -11.50
C GLY A 93 2.88 -2.93 -12.53
N GLY A 94 3.80 -2.12 -12.03
CA GLY A 94 4.84 -1.43 -12.78
C GLY A 94 6.10 -1.25 -11.92
N TYR A 95 6.90 -0.20 -12.15
CA TYR A 95 8.22 0.00 -11.51
C TYR A 95 8.19 0.40 -10.01
N GLY A 96 7.21 -0.06 -9.22
CA GLY A 96 7.17 0.12 -7.76
C GLY A 96 5.81 0.55 -7.20
N MET A 97 5.70 0.54 -5.86
CA MET A 97 4.53 1.06 -5.12
C MET A 97 4.58 2.59 -4.98
N ILE A 98 3.45 3.27 -5.23
CA ILE A 98 3.36 4.74 -5.13
C ILE A 98 2.86 5.19 -3.76
N CYS A 99 1.81 4.57 -3.23
CA CYS A 99 1.09 5.09 -2.07
C CYS A 99 1.14 4.10 -0.89
N ASN A 100 1.60 4.56 0.28
CA ASN A 100 1.41 3.87 1.54
C ASN A 100 0.02 4.24 2.08
N THR A 101 -0.99 3.45 1.75
CA THR A 101 -2.27 3.48 2.49
C THR A 101 -2.31 2.26 3.37
N SER A 102 -2.17 2.48 4.66
CA SER A 102 -2.41 1.46 5.66
C SER A 102 -3.88 1.09 5.71
N LEU A 103 -4.16 -0.22 5.65
CA LEU A 103 -5.42 -0.82 6.10
C LEU A 103 -6.66 -0.51 5.26
N ASP A 104 -6.49 0.16 4.12
CA ASP A 104 -7.50 0.13 3.08
C ASP A 104 -7.51 -1.25 2.39
N ASP A 105 -8.64 -1.54 1.76
CA ASP A 105 -8.89 -2.83 1.12
C ASP A 105 -8.56 -2.87 -0.37
N LEU A 106 -7.93 -1.81 -0.88
CA LEU A 106 -7.46 -1.68 -2.26
C LEU A 106 -5.96 -1.38 -2.28
N ILE A 107 -5.30 -1.78 -3.36
CA ILE A 107 -3.87 -1.57 -3.60
C ILE A 107 -3.69 -0.50 -4.67
N CYS A 108 -2.76 0.43 -4.46
CA CYS A 108 -2.39 1.45 -5.44
C CYS A 108 -0.92 1.27 -5.88
N VAL A 109 -0.71 0.92 -7.15
CA VAL A 109 0.62 0.60 -7.72
C VAL A 109 0.88 1.39 -8.99
N ASN A 110 2.15 1.63 -9.33
CA ASN A 110 2.49 2.16 -10.65
C ASN A 110 1.94 1.25 -11.75
N GLY A 111 1.41 1.84 -12.80
CA GLY A 111 1.10 1.14 -14.04
C GLY A 111 2.36 0.75 -14.83
N VAL A 112 2.16 -0.06 -15.86
CA VAL A 112 3.21 -0.54 -16.77
C VAL A 112 3.92 0.65 -17.44
N SER A 113 5.26 0.63 -17.50
CA SER A 113 6.08 1.57 -18.28
C SER A 113 5.78 3.06 -18.09
N CYS A 114 5.70 3.52 -16.83
CA CYS A 114 5.38 4.91 -16.49
C CYS A 114 3.99 5.40 -16.98
N GLY A 115 3.10 4.49 -17.42
CA GLY A 115 1.79 4.80 -18.00
C GLY A 115 0.71 5.29 -17.03
N GLY A 116 1.08 5.63 -15.79
CA GLY A 116 0.18 6.13 -14.74
C GLY A 116 0.04 5.20 -13.54
N VAL A 117 -1.16 5.11 -12.96
CA VAL A 117 -1.40 4.45 -11.66
C VAL A 117 -2.56 3.47 -11.74
N ASN A 118 -2.36 2.25 -11.25
CA ASN A 118 -3.40 1.23 -11.14
C ASN A 118 -3.94 1.14 -9.72
N VAL A 119 -5.26 1.11 -9.59
CA VAL A 119 -5.96 0.72 -8.36
C VAL A 119 -6.46 -0.71 -8.53
N VAL A 120 -6.04 -1.60 -7.64
CA VAL A 120 -6.25 -3.04 -7.75
C VAL A 120 -7.03 -3.53 -6.54
N ASP A 121 -8.04 -4.35 -6.77
CA ASP A 121 -8.70 -5.11 -5.71
C ASP A 121 -7.85 -6.35 -5.37
N PRO A 122 -7.22 -6.42 -4.18
CA PRO A 122 -6.42 -7.59 -3.78
C PRO A 122 -7.24 -8.88 -3.70
N ALA A 123 -8.53 -8.81 -3.39
CA ALA A 123 -9.39 -9.97 -3.23
C ALA A 123 -9.73 -10.63 -4.57
N THR A 124 -9.92 -9.85 -5.63
CA THR A 124 -10.21 -10.37 -6.98
C THR A 124 -8.99 -10.42 -7.88
N GLY A 125 -8.04 -9.50 -7.70
CA GLY A 125 -6.92 -9.23 -8.61
C GLY A 125 -7.32 -8.35 -9.80
N GLU A 126 -8.51 -7.75 -9.78
CA GLU A 126 -9.00 -6.87 -10.83
C GLU A 126 -8.38 -5.48 -10.71
N VAL A 127 -7.96 -4.91 -11.84
CA VAL A 127 -7.60 -3.49 -11.94
C VAL A 127 -8.91 -2.70 -12.07
N LEU A 128 -9.30 -2.02 -10.99
CA LEU A 128 -10.54 -1.24 -10.92
C LEU A 128 -10.44 0.10 -11.67
N LEU A 129 -9.22 0.65 -11.72
CA LEU A 129 -8.95 1.94 -12.36
C LEU A 129 -7.50 1.97 -12.82
N THR A 130 -7.30 2.41 -14.06
CA THR A 130 -6.00 2.83 -14.59
C THR A 130 -6.06 4.32 -14.88
N CYS A 131 -5.34 5.10 -14.08
CA CYS A 131 -5.19 6.54 -14.29
C CYS A 131 -4.21 6.76 -15.44
N PRO A 132 -4.61 7.40 -16.55
CA PRO A 132 -3.66 7.75 -17.62
C PRO A 132 -2.67 8.81 -17.14
N GLN A 133 -1.47 8.82 -17.74
CA GLN A 133 -0.54 9.93 -17.63
C GLN A 133 -1.22 11.23 -18.11
N VAL A 134 -0.85 12.39 -17.55
CA VAL A 134 -1.09 13.66 -18.25
C VAL A 134 -0.26 13.61 -19.53
N ASP A 135 -0.83 13.95 -20.68
CA ASP A 135 -0.10 14.07 -21.94
C ASP A 135 1.23 14.78 -21.68
N VAL A 136 2.35 14.09 -21.90
CA VAL A 136 3.65 14.75 -21.95
C VAL A 136 3.54 15.68 -23.14
N VAL A 137 3.29 16.95 -22.90
CA VAL A 137 3.48 17.97 -23.93
C VAL A 137 4.98 17.97 -24.17
N GLU A 138 5.41 17.25 -25.21
CA GLU A 138 6.73 17.46 -25.81
C GLU A 138 6.74 18.92 -26.25
N HIS A 139 7.34 19.77 -25.44
CA HIS A 139 7.68 21.11 -25.90
C HIS A 139 8.83 20.93 -26.89
N ASP A 140 8.57 21.22 -28.17
CA ASP A 140 9.55 21.32 -29.26
C ASP A 140 10.56 22.48 -29.04
N ALA A 141 11.18 22.56 -27.86
CA ALA A 141 12.15 23.57 -27.50
C ALA A 141 13.52 22.92 -27.30
N PHE A 142 14.38 23.06 -28.31
CA PHE A 142 15.80 22.73 -28.27
C PHE A 142 16.51 23.51 -27.15
N PRO A 143 17.44 22.94 -26.36
CA PRO A 143 18.02 21.59 -26.40
C PRO A 143 17.14 20.56 -25.67
N TYR A 144 17.04 19.35 -26.23
CA TYR A 144 16.26 18.21 -25.71
C TYR A 144 16.70 17.81 -24.30
N VAL A 145 16.16 18.49 -23.30
CA VAL A 145 16.05 17.95 -21.95
C VAL A 145 14.62 17.46 -21.86
N ALA A 146 14.43 16.14 -21.85
CA ALA A 146 13.17 15.57 -21.39
C ALA A 146 12.99 16.03 -19.94
N VAL A 147 12.26 17.13 -19.74
CA VAL A 147 11.90 17.60 -18.40
C VAL A 147 10.93 16.56 -17.88
N ARG A 148 11.43 15.62 -17.07
CA ARG A 148 10.58 14.66 -16.37
C ARG A 148 9.67 15.46 -15.43
N TYR A 149 8.43 15.67 -15.84
CA TYR A 149 7.42 16.30 -14.99
C TYR A 149 7.07 15.31 -13.87
N TYR A 150 7.60 15.54 -12.67
CA TYR A 150 7.24 14.74 -11.50
C TYR A 150 5.80 15.05 -11.11
N THR A 151 4.88 14.14 -11.47
CA THR A 151 3.50 14.16 -10.97
C THR A 151 3.47 13.35 -9.68
N VAL A 152 3.11 14.00 -8.58
CA VAL A 152 2.94 13.31 -7.30
C VAL A 152 1.53 12.76 -7.25
N PHE A 153 1.40 11.44 -7.10
CA PHE A 153 0.10 10.78 -6.94
C PHE A 153 -0.08 10.31 -5.51
N GLY A 154 -1.29 10.48 -4.98
CA GLY A 154 -1.71 9.92 -3.72
C GLY A 154 -3.06 9.25 -3.85
N PHE A 155 -3.25 8.21 -3.06
CA PHE A 155 -4.50 7.46 -3.00
C PHE A 155 -4.95 7.36 -1.56
N GLY A 156 -6.26 7.33 -1.32
CA GLY A 156 -6.81 7.19 0.02
C GLY A 156 -8.32 7.18 0.06
N ARG A 157 -8.87 6.86 1.22
CA ARG A 157 -10.31 6.84 1.48
C ARG A 157 -10.74 8.04 2.33
N ALA A 158 -11.75 8.78 1.88
CA ALA A 158 -12.36 9.86 2.65
C ALA A 158 -13.10 9.28 3.87
N ALA A 159 -12.93 9.92 5.03
CA ALA A 159 -13.31 9.32 6.31
C ALA A 159 -14.83 9.22 6.53
N ALA A 160 -15.62 10.21 6.08
CA ALA A 160 -17.04 10.27 6.37
C ALA A 160 -17.88 9.58 5.29
N SER A 161 -17.58 9.85 4.02
CA SER A 161 -18.26 9.24 2.88
C SER A 161 -17.80 7.82 2.57
N GLY A 162 -16.57 7.47 2.95
CA GLY A 162 -15.94 6.19 2.58
C GLY A 162 -15.52 6.11 1.11
N GLU A 163 -15.58 7.22 0.38
CA GLU A 163 -15.19 7.27 -1.03
C GLU A 163 -13.68 7.15 -1.21
N TYR A 164 -13.25 6.34 -2.18
CA TYR A 164 -11.86 6.26 -2.60
C TYR A 164 -11.54 7.39 -3.57
N LYS A 165 -10.44 8.11 -3.28
CA LYS A 165 -10.00 9.26 -4.07
C LYS A 165 -8.53 9.12 -4.45
N MET A 166 -8.24 9.43 -5.70
CA MET A 166 -6.90 9.66 -6.22
C MET A 166 -6.67 11.16 -6.29
N VAL A 167 -5.58 11.62 -5.72
CA VAL A 167 -5.12 13.00 -5.79
C VAL A 167 -3.84 13.02 -6.60
N ARG A 168 -3.70 13.95 -7.54
CA ARG A 168 -2.43 14.22 -8.18
C ARG A 168 -2.09 15.69 -8.14
N VAL A 169 -0.82 15.99 -7.92
CA VAL A 169 -0.26 17.33 -8.05
C VAL A 169 0.66 17.32 -9.24
N VAL A 170 0.31 18.13 -10.25
CA VAL A 170 1.08 18.27 -11.49
C VAL A 170 2.05 19.46 -11.40
N HIS A 171 2.92 19.60 -12.39
CA HIS A 171 4.05 20.53 -12.36
C HIS A 171 3.69 22.01 -12.11
N ASP A 172 2.56 22.49 -12.65
CA ASP A 172 2.10 23.86 -12.45
C ASP A 172 1.45 24.09 -11.07
N ARG A 173 1.55 23.10 -10.16
CA ARG A 173 0.96 23.05 -8.83
C ARG A 173 -0.58 22.93 -8.84
N THR A 174 -1.17 22.61 -10.00
CA THR A 174 -2.58 22.22 -10.05
C THR A 174 -2.77 20.91 -9.30
N CYS A 175 -3.73 20.91 -8.39
CA CYS A 175 -4.20 19.72 -7.72
C CYS A 175 -5.43 19.19 -8.48
N GLU A 176 -5.43 17.90 -8.80
CA GLU A 176 -6.52 17.23 -9.48
C GLU A 176 -6.96 16.00 -8.72
N ILE A 177 -8.26 15.72 -8.75
CA ILE A 177 -8.88 14.65 -7.98
C ILE A 177 -9.75 13.80 -8.87
N LEU A 178 -9.70 12.50 -8.62
CA LEU A 178 -10.56 11.50 -9.23
C LEU A 178 -11.17 10.64 -8.13
N THR A 179 -12.50 10.50 -8.13
CA THR A 179 -13.21 9.60 -7.21
C THR A 179 -13.45 8.27 -7.91
N LEU A 180 -13.16 7.16 -7.25
CA LEU A 180 -13.39 5.82 -7.77
C LEU A 180 -14.87 5.43 -7.58
N GLY A 181 -15.55 4.99 -8.65
CA GLY A 181 -16.93 4.49 -8.62
C GLY A 181 -17.86 5.16 -9.65
N GLU A 182 -19.13 4.72 -9.69
CA GLU A 182 -20.13 5.13 -10.70
C GLU A 182 -20.48 6.63 -10.69
N GLY A 183 -20.10 7.39 -9.65
CA GLY A 183 -20.23 8.85 -9.56
C GLY A 183 -18.99 9.66 -9.99
N GLY A 184 -17.89 9.00 -10.35
CA GLY A 184 -16.63 9.66 -10.71
C GLY A 184 -16.65 10.29 -12.11
N ASN A 185 -16.91 11.59 -12.20
CA ASN A 185 -16.95 12.35 -13.47
C ASN A 185 -15.56 12.65 -14.07
N GLY A 186 -14.60 11.73 -13.92
CA GLY A 186 -13.21 11.96 -14.34
C GLY A 186 -12.44 12.91 -13.42
N TRP A 187 -11.27 13.34 -13.88
CA TRP A 187 -10.41 14.26 -13.13
C TRP A 187 -11.06 15.65 -13.04
N ARG A 188 -11.09 16.22 -11.84
CA ARG A 188 -11.50 17.61 -11.59
C ARG A 188 -10.38 18.38 -10.90
N LYS A 189 -10.24 19.66 -11.24
CA LYS A 189 -9.26 20.56 -10.62
C LYS A 189 -9.79 21.08 -9.28
N THR A 190 -8.89 21.23 -8.32
CA THR A 190 -9.15 21.92 -7.05
C THR A 190 -8.26 23.14 -6.89
N GLN A 191 -8.32 23.78 -5.73
CA GLN A 191 -7.49 24.96 -5.44
C GLN A 191 -6.00 24.61 -5.60
N PRO A 192 -5.23 25.39 -6.36
CA PRO A 192 -3.81 25.14 -6.55
C PRO A 192 -3.05 25.36 -5.24
N LEU A 193 -1.91 24.67 -5.10
CA LEU A 193 -1.00 24.90 -3.99
C LEU A 193 -0.34 26.29 -4.11
N ALA A 194 -0.51 27.12 -3.08
CA ALA A 194 -0.08 28.51 -3.14
C ALA A 194 1.44 28.69 -2.96
N ILE A 195 2.08 27.91 -2.07
CA ILE A 195 3.42 28.24 -1.56
C ILE A 195 4.40 27.07 -1.69
N TYR A 196 4.00 25.86 -1.29
CA TYR A 196 4.92 24.71 -1.22
C TYR A 196 4.66 23.70 -2.34
N THR A 197 5.74 23.05 -2.81
CA THR A 197 5.68 21.96 -3.79
C THR A 197 5.84 20.62 -3.07
N PRO A 198 4.98 19.62 -3.32
CA PRO A 198 5.16 18.28 -2.78
C PRO A 198 6.43 17.62 -3.31
N CYS A 199 7.13 16.95 -2.43
CA CYS A 199 8.32 16.17 -2.71
C CYS A 199 7.93 14.80 -3.30
N ALA A 200 8.55 14.42 -4.42
CA ALA A 200 8.21 13.21 -5.17
C ALA A 200 9.02 11.95 -4.79
N ASP A 201 10.14 12.08 -4.06
CA ASP A 201 11.15 11.02 -3.86
C ASP A 201 11.22 10.45 -2.41
N GLN A 202 10.60 11.12 -1.44
CA GLN A 202 10.68 10.81 0.00
C GLN A 202 9.60 9.86 0.56
N GLY A 203 8.91 9.07 -0.28
CA GLY A 203 7.86 8.17 0.24
C GLY A 203 6.57 8.87 0.67
N SER A 204 6.40 10.10 0.18
CA SER A 204 5.16 10.85 0.15
C SER A 204 4.40 10.55 -1.15
N PRO A 205 3.06 10.56 -1.17
CA PRO A 205 2.16 10.88 -0.05
C PRO A 205 1.69 9.66 0.75
N VAL A 206 1.13 9.95 1.94
CA VAL A 206 0.55 8.96 2.88
C VAL A 206 -0.85 9.44 3.29
N THR A 207 -1.84 8.54 3.31
CA THR A 207 -3.19 8.88 3.80
C THR A 207 -3.45 8.25 5.16
N VAL A 208 -3.90 9.05 6.13
CA VAL A 208 -4.32 8.61 7.46
C VAL A 208 -5.64 9.28 7.82
N ASN A 209 -6.65 8.49 8.22
CA ASN A 209 -7.96 8.98 8.67
C ASN A 209 -8.63 10.01 7.72
N GLY A 210 -8.52 9.80 6.40
CA GLY A 210 -9.12 10.67 5.39
C GLY A 210 -8.34 11.95 5.10
N VAL A 211 -7.20 12.16 5.73
CA VAL A 211 -6.26 13.24 5.42
C VAL A 211 -5.05 12.68 4.71
N MET A 212 -4.70 13.27 3.58
CA MET A 212 -3.52 12.92 2.80
C MET A 212 -2.39 13.91 3.10
N TYR A 213 -1.23 13.38 3.46
CA TYR A 213 -0.06 14.12 3.87
C TYR A 213 1.02 14.05 2.80
N PHE A 214 1.61 15.20 2.50
CA PHE A 214 2.67 15.34 1.52
C PHE A 214 3.88 16.02 2.18
N LEU A 215 5.06 15.43 2.06
CA LEU A 215 6.31 16.13 2.41
C LEU A 215 6.58 17.24 1.39
N THR A 216 7.11 18.39 1.83
CA THR A 216 7.51 19.47 0.93
C THR A 216 8.94 19.30 0.42
N ASP A 217 9.22 19.83 -0.77
CA ASP A 217 10.55 19.77 -1.41
C ASP A 217 11.65 20.51 -0.60
N CYS A 218 12.87 19.98 -0.66
CA CYS A 218 14.01 20.29 0.20
C CYS A 218 14.81 21.56 -0.15
N ILE A 219 14.33 22.33 -1.14
CA ILE A 219 15.01 23.56 -1.59
C ILE A 219 14.90 24.67 -0.54
N THR A 220 13.91 24.60 0.36
CA THR A 220 13.77 25.48 1.52
C THR A 220 14.28 24.81 2.78
N GLN A 221 14.87 25.56 3.71
CA GLN A 221 15.54 25.09 4.94
C GLN A 221 14.67 24.25 5.92
N ASP A 222 13.42 23.92 5.56
CA ASP A 222 12.43 23.21 6.36
C ASP A 222 12.09 21.84 5.73
N ASN A 223 12.96 20.85 5.92
CA ASN A 223 12.93 19.53 5.27
C ASN A 223 11.93 18.52 5.88
N ASP A 224 11.06 18.96 6.77
CA ASP A 224 10.03 18.11 7.41
C ASP A 224 8.65 18.78 7.50
N THR A 225 8.42 19.82 6.70
CA THR A 225 7.09 20.41 6.58
C THR A 225 6.17 19.50 5.78
N LEU A 226 4.92 19.36 6.23
CA LEU A 226 3.90 18.57 5.58
C LEU A 226 2.71 19.44 5.14
N LEU A 227 2.28 19.23 3.91
CA LEU A 227 1.00 19.70 3.40
C LEU A 227 -0.07 18.66 3.74
N CYS A 228 -1.24 19.14 4.15
CA CYS A 228 -2.38 18.29 4.49
C CYS A 228 -3.50 18.55 3.50
N PHE A 229 -4.09 17.49 2.97
CA PHE A 229 -5.20 17.54 2.03
C PHE A 229 -6.36 16.73 2.59
N ASP A 230 -7.48 17.39 2.88
CA ASP A 230 -8.70 16.74 3.35
C ASP A 230 -9.42 16.11 2.15
N LEU A 231 -9.52 14.77 2.15
CA LEU A 231 -10.15 14.04 1.05
C LEU A 231 -11.67 14.21 1.02
N GLU A 232 -12.32 14.48 2.16
CA GLU A 232 -13.76 14.69 2.23
C GLU A 232 -14.13 16.06 1.65
N ARG A 233 -13.42 17.11 2.09
CA ARG A 233 -13.64 18.51 1.66
C ARG A 233 -13.00 18.84 0.32
N GLU A 234 -12.07 17.99 -0.13
CA GLU A 234 -11.27 18.17 -1.34
C GLU A 234 -10.50 19.49 -1.35
N GLN A 235 -9.92 19.81 -0.18
CA GLN A 235 -9.25 21.09 0.05
C GLN A 235 -7.93 20.87 0.79
N TRP A 236 -6.95 21.71 0.47
CA TRP A 236 -5.75 21.86 1.26
C TRP A 236 -6.10 22.50 2.61
N GLU A 237 -5.51 22.01 3.68
CA GLU A 237 -5.54 22.72 4.95
C GLU A 237 -4.77 24.05 4.80
N PRO A 238 -5.27 25.15 5.41
CA PRO A 238 -4.64 26.46 5.27
C PRO A 238 -3.28 26.53 5.96
N ASP A 239 -3.11 25.77 7.05
CA ASP A 239 -1.88 25.69 7.81
C ASP A 239 -1.10 24.43 7.42
N VAL A 240 0.22 24.58 7.35
CA VAL A 240 1.12 23.43 7.17
C VAL A 240 1.38 22.73 8.50
N LEU A 241 1.46 21.40 8.47
CA LEU A 241 1.90 20.64 9.62
C LEU A 241 3.43 20.66 9.67
N GLN A 242 3.95 21.03 10.83
CA GLN A 242 5.38 21.14 11.03
C GLN A 242 5.88 19.83 11.62
N GLY A 243 6.92 19.26 11.01
CA GLY A 243 7.48 17.99 11.46
C GLY A 243 8.22 18.06 12.80
N PRO A 244 8.76 16.92 13.26
CA PRO A 244 9.42 16.80 14.56
C PRO A 244 10.84 17.38 14.61
N LEU A 245 11.39 17.94 13.52
CA LEU A 245 12.81 18.30 13.42
C LEU A 245 13.13 19.73 13.86
N LYS A 246 12.12 20.53 14.25
CA LYS A 246 12.30 21.87 14.85
C LYS A 246 13.21 21.94 16.09
N PHE A 247 13.55 20.79 16.66
CA PHE A 247 14.30 20.68 17.91
C PHE A 247 15.82 20.43 17.73
N PHE A 248 16.36 20.47 16.51
CA PHE A 248 17.76 20.07 16.27
C PHE A 248 18.70 21.22 15.89
N ASP A 249 19.92 21.15 16.43
CA ASP A 249 21.06 22.01 16.05
C ASP A 249 21.47 21.69 14.60
N MET A 250 21.80 22.71 13.81
CA MET A 250 22.26 22.58 12.41
C MET A 250 23.45 21.60 12.25
N LYS A 251 24.23 21.38 13.31
CA LYS A 251 25.31 20.37 13.31
C LYS A 251 24.83 18.93 13.24
N GLU A 252 23.67 18.62 13.80
CA GLU A 252 23.06 17.28 13.76
C GLU A 252 22.31 17.04 12.44
N TRP A 253 21.94 18.11 11.72
CA TRP A 253 21.28 18.02 10.41
C TRP A 253 22.14 17.29 9.37
N GLY A 254 23.46 17.51 9.38
CA GLY A 254 24.42 16.82 8.49
C GLY A 254 24.53 15.32 8.73
N LYS A 255 23.86 14.77 9.75
CA LYS A 255 23.81 13.33 10.05
C LYS A 255 22.46 12.68 9.70
N ILE A 256 21.50 13.42 9.14
CA ILE A 256 20.17 12.90 8.83
C ILE A 256 20.12 12.50 7.36
N LEU A 257 19.82 11.21 7.08
CA LEU A 257 19.48 10.80 5.71
C LEU A 257 18.08 11.29 5.34
N ALA A 258 17.69 11.19 4.06
CA ALA A 258 16.38 11.64 3.58
C ALA A 258 15.22 11.15 4.45
N VAL A 259 14.52 12.11 5.08
CA VAL A 259 13.33 11.90 5.93
C VAL A 259 12.21 11.29 5.08
N ARG A 260 11.35 10.49 5.71
CA ARG A 260 10.17 9.91 5.04
C ARG A 260 8.95 9.99 5.92
N ILE A 261 7.78 9.90 5.29
CA ILE A 261 6.52 9.66 5.97
C ILE A 261 5.98 8.27 5.65
N THR A 262 5.29 7.68 6.62
CA THR A 262 4.53 6.43 6.47
C THR A 262 3.37 6.43 7.44
N GLU A 263 2.53 5.40 7.43
CA GLU A 263 1.60 5.14 8.51
C GLU A 263 2.15 4.03 9.41
N LEU A 264 1.82 4.11 10.70
CA LEU A 264 1.99 3.02 11.65
C LEU A 264 0.75 2.89 12.55
N ASN A 265 -0.04 1.83 12.35
CA ASN A 265 -1.17 1.44 13.22
C ASN A 265 -2.24 2.55 13.45
N GLY A 266 -2.54 3.31 12.41
CA GLY A 266 -3.55 4.35 12.31
C GLY A 266 -2.98 5.76 12.52
N ALA A 267 -1.68 5.88 12.79
CA ALA A 267 -1.01 7.15 13.05
C ALA A 267 -0.04 7.52 11.92
N LEU A 268 -0.03 8.80 11.55
CA LEU A 268 1.00 9.34 10.67
C LEU A 268 2.35 9.26 11.37
N CYS A 269 3.35 8.76 10.64
CA CYS A 269 4.69 8.54 11.12
C CYS A 269 5.71 9.32 10.29
N VAL A 270 6.64 9.99 10.95
CA VAL A 270 7.88 10.50 10.34
C VAL A 270 9.05 9.59 10.72
N VAL A 271 9.74 9.10 9.70
CA VAL A 271 10.92 8.24 9.82
C VAL A 271 12.16 9.09 9.58
N GLN A 272 13.01 9.16 10.61
CA GLN A 272 14.22 9.96 10.63
C GLN A 272 15.44 9.04 10.81
N PRO A 273 16.06 8.59 9.72
CA PRO A 273 17.36 7.92 9.77
C PRO A 273 18.49 8.88 10.17
N VAL A 274 19.37 8.43 11.06
CA VAL A 274 20.53 9.18 11.59
C VAL A 274 21.80 8.35 11.42
N CYS A 275 22.77 8.87 10.68
CA CYS A 275 24.10 8.31 10.48
C CYS A 275 25.16 9.43 10.33
N ASP A 276 26.35 9.26 10.92
CA ASP A 276 27.45 10.21 10.73
C ASP A 276 28.23 9.91 9.44
N GLU A 277 27.89 10.59 8.35
CA GLU A 277 28.59 10.44 7.06
C GLU A 277 29.92 11.22 6.99
N THR A 278 30.23 12.06 7.98
CA THR A 278 31.35 13.02 7.88
C THR A 278 32.74 12.41 8.09
N ARG A 279 32.84 11.10 8.34
CA ARG A 279 34.12 10.38 8.50
C ARG A 279 34.10 9.02 7.80
N TRP A 280 34.66 8.99 6.59
CA TRP A 280 34.83 7.80 5.74
C TRP A 280 35.57 6.62 6.41
N ASP A 281 36.25 6.85 7.53
CA ASP A 281 37.13 5.86 8.17
C ASP A 281 36.68 5.37 9.56
N LYS A 282 35.69 6.00 10.22
CA LYS A 282 35.11 5.51 11.50
C LYS A 282 33.72 6.11 11.71
N PHE A 283 32.67 5.28 11.75
CA PHE A 283 31.40 5.64 12.39
C PHE A 283 31.68 5.83 13.90
N PRO A 284 31.68 7.05 14.45
CA PRO A 284 31.95 7.23 15.87
C PRO A 284 30.76 6.79 16.74
N GLU A 285 29.56 6.68 16.14
CA GLU A 285 28.32 6.20 16.75
C GLU A 285 27.57 5.26 15.80
N ASP A 286 26.92 4.22 16.34
CA ASP A 286 26.13 3.26 15.55
C ASP A 286 24.90 3.95 14.93
N PRO A 287 24.60 3.71 13.63
CA PRO A 287 23.46 4.33 12.96
C PRO A 287 22.14 3.89 13.59
N PHE A 288 21.14 4.75 13.54
CA PHE A 288 19.82 4.47 14.08
C PHE A 288 18.73 5.22 13.33
N THR A 289 17.49 4.76 13.44
CA THR A 289 16.30 5.46 12.93
C THR A 289 15.41 5.85 14.09
N ASN A 290 15.00 7.11 14.14
CA ASN A 290 13.89 7.55 14.99
C ASN A 290 12.57 7.39 14.24
N ILE A 291 11.55 6.95 14.96
CA ILE A 291 10.17 6.88 14.49
C ILE A 291 9.36 7.85 15.35
N TRP A 292 8.77 8.85 14.71
CA TRP A 292 7.95 9.86 15.35
C TRP A 292 6.49 9.67 14.92
N LEU A 293 5.58 9.63 15.89
CA LEU A 293 4.14 9.51 15.64
C LEU A 293 3.47 10.86 15.87
N LEU A 294 2.58 11.25 14.96
CA LEU A 294 1.70 12.38 15.17
C LEU A 294 0.76 12.03 16.34
N ASP A 295 0.65 12.94 17.30
CA ASP A 295 -0.22 12.74 18.45
C ASP A 295 -1.70 12.88 18.09
N ASP A 296 -2.57 12.47 19.02
CA ASP A 296 -4.03 12.53 18.84
C ASP A 296 -4.56 13.97 18.66
N SER A 297 -3.77 14.98 19.02
CA SER A 297 -4.13 16.38 18.78
C SER A 297 -3.97 16.79 17.31
N GLY A 298 -3.21 15.99 16.53
CA GLY A 298 -2.86 16.27 15.14
C GLY A 298 -1.86 17.40 14.97
N LYS A 299 -1.20 17.84 16.06
CA LYS A 299 -0.36 19.05 16.08
C LYS A 299 1.01 18.86 16.71
N SER A 300 1.25 17.77 17.42
CA SER A 300 2.54 17.48 18.05
C SER A 300 3.04 16.09 17.71
N TRP A 301 4.34 15.86 17.96
CA TRP A 301 5.00 14.61 17.61
C TRP A 301 5.57 13.93 18.84
N ILE A 302 5.38 12.62 18.93
CA ILE A 302 5.92 11.77 19.99
C ILE A 302 7.00 10.88 19.37
N LYS A 303 8.23 10.91 19.91
CA LYS A 303 9.26 9.95 19.54
C LYS A 303 8.90 8.58 20.12
N ALA A 304 8.32 7.71 19.30
CA ALA A 304 7.85 6.40 19.72
C ALA A 304 9.00 5.38 19.80
N TYR A 305 9.93 5.42 18.85
CA TYR A 305 11.03 4.47 18.79
C TYR A 305 12.35 5.14 18.42
N ARG A 306 13.44 4.56 18.94
CA ARG A 306 14.81 4.74 18.46
C ARG A 306 15.37 3.34 18.16
N ILE A 307 15.45 3.01 16.88
CA ILE A 307 15.78 1.66 16.42
C ILE A 307 17.22 1.63 15.93
N PRO A 308 18.12 0.84 16.53
CA PRO A 308 19.47 0.64 16.01
C PRO A 308 19.41 0.04 14.60
N MET A 309 20.25 0.57 13.70
CA MET A 309 20.38 0.09 12.33
C MET A 309 21.66 -0.72 12.18
N ALA A 310 21.64 -1.68 11.26
CA ALA A 310 22.88 -2.31 10.82
C ALA A 310 23.75 -1.28 10.07
N ALA A 311 25.08 -1.40 10.17
CA ALA A 311 26.01 -0.49 9.47
C ALA A 311 25.83 -0.49 7.94
N SER A 312 25.36 -1.59 7.36
CA SER A 312 25.05 -1.72 5.94
C SER A 312 23.62 -1.27 5.57
N ALA A 313 22.80 -0.87 6.54
CA ALA A 313 21.44 -0.44 6.26
C ALA A 313 21.40 1.05 5.94
N SER A 314 20.76 1.40 4.83
CA SER A 314 20.46 2.80 4.53
C SER A 314 19.16 3.26 5.14
N ARG A 315 18.15 2.37 5.29
CA ARG A 315 16.79 2.79 5.66
C ARG A 315 16.02 1.70 6.40
N TYR A 316 15.38 2.06 7.51
CA TYR A 316 14.38 1.24 8.22
C TYR A 316 13.03 1.92 8.16
N THR A 317 12.02 1.27 7.57
CA THR A 317 10.63 1.79 7.48
C THR A 317 9.72 0.89 8.31
N PRO A 318 8.95 1.43 9.28
CA PRO A 318 7.97 0.65 10.00
C PRO A 318 6.80 0.28 9.09
N LEU A 319 6.43 -0.99 9.12
CA LEU A 319 5.25 -1.51 8.46
C LEU A 319 4.11 -1.61 9.46
N ARG A 320 4.33 -2.24 10.62
CA ARG A 320 3.27 -2.51 11.60
C ARG A 320 3.79 -2.84 12.98
N VAL A 321 3.02 -2.49 14.02
CA VAL A 321 3.19 -3.09 15.35
C VAL A 321 2.36 -4.37 15.45
N MET A 322 3.03 -5.49 15.75
CA MET A 322 2.40 -6.81 15.87
C MET A 322 1.50 -6.86 17.12
N PRO A 323 0.18 -7.11 16.98
CA PRO A 323 -0.78 -7.00 18.08
C PRO A 323 -0.43 -7.82 19.33
N ASP A 324 0.04 -9.05 19.14
CA ASP A 324 0.22 -10.01 20.24
C ASP A 324 1.52 -9.79 21.03
N SER A 325 2.52 -9.18 20.41
CA SER A 325 3.87 -9.06 21.01
C SER A 325 4.29 -7.62 21.27
N GLY A 326 3.67 -6.63 20.62
CA GLY A 326 4.11 -5.23 20.63
C GLY A 326 5.43 -4.99 19.89
N LYS A 327 5.97 -6.00 19.20
CA LYS A 327 7.16 -5.86 18.35
C LYS A 327 6.81 -5.12 17.05
N VAL A 328 7.81 -4.51 16.42
CA VAL A 328 7.63 -3.72 15.20
C VAL A 328 8.18 -4.49 14.01
N LEU A 329 7.34 -4.75 13.01
CA LEU A 329 7.75 -5.25 11.72
C LEU A 329 8.29 -4.10 10.87
N LEU A 330 9.48 -4.28 10.33
CA LEU A 330 10.25 -3.28 9.59
C LEU A 330 10.58 -3.80 8.19
N GLN A 331 10.51 -2.91 7.21
CA GLN A 331 11.24 -3.05 5.96
C GLN A 331 12.62 -2.40 6.13
N CYS A 332 13.68 -3.12 5.83
CA CYS A 332 15.06 -2.64 5.90
C CYS A 332 15.68 -2.65 4.50
N SER A 333 16.10 -1.48 4.01
CA SER A 333 16.94 -1.38 2.82
C SER A 333 18.40 -1.47 3.21
N LEU A 334 19.13 -2.38 2.57
CA LEU A 334 20.55 -2.57 2.72
C LEU A 334 21.27 -1.99 1.49
N ASP A 335 22.33 -1.24 1.74
CA ASP A 335 23.25 -0.78 0.70
C ASP A 335 24.29 -1.87 0.48
N CYS A 336 24.16 -2.61 -0.63
CA CYS A 336 25.17 -3.57 -1.06
C CYS A 336 26.28 -2.80 -1.76
N TYR A 337 27.48 -2.75 -1.18
CA TYR A 337 28.63 -2.04 -1.77
C TYR A 337 29.26 -2.78 -2.97
N VAL A 338 28.80 -3.99 -3.29
CA VAL A 338 29.49 -4.92 -4.21
C VAL A 338 28.72 -5.17 -5.52
N ASP A 339 27.41 -4.95 -5.55
CA ASP A 339 26.56 -4.98 -6.74
C ASP A 339 25.50 -3.89 -6.60
N GLU A 340 25.09 -3.24 -7.70
CA GLU A 340 24.11 -2.13 -7.73
C GLU A 340 22.70 -2.51 -7.20
N ASP A 341 22.52 -3.76 -6.75
CA ASP A 341 21.27 -4.28 -6.22
C ASP A 341 21.10 -3.96 -4.73
N ARG A 342 20.26 -2.95 -4.46
CA ARG A 342 19.73 -2.68 -3.11
C ARG A 342 18.90 -3.87 -2.65
N ALA A 343 19.35 -4.57 -1.61
CA ALA A 343 18.57 -5.64 -0.99
C ALA A 343 17.53 -5.08 -0.01
N VAL A 344 16.31 -5.61 -0.05
CA VAL A 344 15.27 -5.35 0.94
C VAL A 344 15.06 -6.58 1.80
N VAL A 345 15.10 -6.41 3.11
CA VAL A 345 14.85 -7.50 4.07
C VAL A 345 13.77 -7.09 5.08
N LEU A 346 12.99 -8.06 5.53
CA LEU A 346 12.02 -7.86 6.61
C LEU A 346 12.66 -8.18 7.96
N ARG A 347 12.50 -7.29 8.94
CA ARG A 347 13.02 -7.45 10.29
C ARG A 347 11.96 -7.22 11.34
N ILE A 348 12.08 -7.89 12.47
CA ILE A 348 11.27 -7.66 13.67
C ILE A 348 12.15 -6.99 14.72
N TYR A 349 11.79 -5.78 15.10
CA TYR A 349 12.36 -5.07 16.23
C TYR A 349 11.58 -5.35 17.50
N ASP A 350 12.28 -5.72 18.57
CA ASP A 350 11.73 -5.87 19.90
C ASP A 350 12.06 -4.63 20.75
N PRO A 351 11.08 -3.77 21.06
CA PRO A 351 11.30 -2.57 21.87
C PRO A 351 11.77 -2.85 23.29
N ARG A 352 11.52 -4.07 23.81
CA ARG A 352 11.86 -4.43 25.20
C ARG A 352 13.34 -4.76 25.35
N THR A 353 13.94 -5.35 24.32
CA THR A 353 15.36 -5.75 24.29
C THR A 353 16.23 -4.80 23.46
N GLY A 354 15.62 -4.00 22.58
CA GLY A 354 16.32 -3.14 21.64
C GLY A 354 16.95 -3.89 20.46
N SER A 355 16.61 -5.17 20.25
CA SER A 355 17.20 -6.02 19.21
C SER A 355 16.33 -6.10 17.96
N CYS A 356 16.96 -6.16 16.79
CA CYS A 356 16.33 -6.51 15.52
C CYS A 356 16.74 -7.93 15.11
N VAL A 357 15.78 -8.73 14.67
CA VAL A 357 16.03 -10.05 14.08
C VAL A 357 15.40 -10.10 12.68
N ASP A 358 16.02 -10.81 11.75
CA ASP A 358 15.41 -11.07 10.46
C ASP A 358 14.12 -11.88 10.64
N VAL A 359 13.11 -11.62 9.80
CA VAL A 359 11.93 -12.50 9.73
C VAL A 359 12.40 -13.85 9.21
N THR A 360 12.50 -14.82 10.11
CA THR A 360 12.93 -16.18 9.77
C THR A 360 11.79 -16.91 9.06
N GLY A 361 11.94 -17.28 7.79
CA GLY A 361 10.86 -17.94 7.04
C GLY A 361 11.07 -18.01 5.53
N ALA A 362 9.97 -18.21 4.79
CA ALA A 362 9.92 -18.32 3.34
C ALA A 362 9.79 -16.95 2.63
N ALA A 363 10.23 -15.86 3.29
CA ALA A 363 10.32 -14.56 2.65
C ALA A 363 11.19 -14.69 1.40
N PRO A 364 10.74 -14.18 0.23
CA PRO A 364 11.55 -14.25 -0.98
C PRO A 364 12.88 -13.53 -0.81
N ASP A 365 13.96 -14.05 -1.38
CA ASP A 365 15.27 -13.40 -1.38
C ASP A 365 15.32 -12.17 -2.32
N ASP A 366 14.31 -11.99 -3.16
CA ASP A 366 14.19 -11.00 -4.23
C ASP A 366 13.10 -9.94 -3.95
N LEU A 367 12.87 -9.57 -2.68
CA LEU A 367 11.91 -8.51 -2.32
C LEU A 367 12.21 -7.20 -3.04
N ALA A 368 11.16 -6.52 -3.48
CA ALA A 368 11.30 -5.24 -4.17
C ALA A 368 11.55 -4.06 -3.23
N GLY A 369 11.96 -2.93 -3.84
CA GLY A 369 12.36 -1.72 -3.15
C GLY A 369 11.34 -1.07 -2.19
N ARG A 370 10.03 -1.33 -2.30
CA ARG A 370 9.01 -0.78 -1.38
C ARG A 370 7.92 -1.81 -1.08
N ILE A 371 7.73 -2.08 0.21
CA ILE A 371 6.69 -2.95 0.77
C ILE A 371 5.60 -2.09 1.40
N GLY A 372 4.35 -2.37 1.06
CA GLY A 372 3.18 -1.75 1.68
C GLY A 372 2.34 -2.74 2.49
N LEU A 373 1.19 -2.28 2.95
CA LEU A 373 0.19 -3.09 3.65
C LEU A 373 -1.17 -2.96 2.97
N CYS A 374 -1.91 -4.07 2.88
CA CYS A 374 -3.32 -4.05 2.49
C CYS A 374 -4.12 -4.96 3.41
N SER A 375 -5.38 -4.63 3.67
CA SER A 375 -6.32 -5.61 4.23
C SER A 375 -7.19 -6.19 3.12
N PHE A 376 -7.75 -7.38 3.30
CA PHE A 376 -8.83 -7.78 2.40
C PHE A 376 -10.15 -7.16 2.85
N GLY A 377 -10.86 -6.57 1.90
CA GLY A 377 -12.24 -6.13 2.05
C GLY A 377 -13.18 -7.14 1.42
N LEU A 378 -14.15 -7.63 2.19
CA LEU A 378 -15.28 -8.42 1.66
C LEU A 378 -16.46 -7.52 1.27
N ASP A 379 -16.37 -6.23 1.58
CA ASP A 379 -17.46 -5.25 1.56
C ASP A 379 -17.69 -4.61 0.18
N HIS A 380 -16.76 -4.76 -0.78
CA HIS A 380 -16.89 -4.14 -2.10
C HIS A 380 -18.09 -4.70 -2.88
N PRO A 381 -19.10 -3.86 -3.22
CA PRO A 381 -20.02 -4.22 -4.27
C PRO A 381 -19.24 -4.25 -5.58
N VAL A 382 -19.28 -5.38 -6.28
CA VAL A 382 -18.75 -5.49 -7.65
C VAL A 382 -19.44 -4.42 -8.50
N SER A 383 -18.79 -3.29 -8.75
CA SER A 383 -19.32 -2.25 -9.61
C SER A 383 -19.42 -2.79 -11.04
N GLY A 384 -20.60 -2.65 -11.64
CA GLY A 384 -20.90 -3.16 -12.97
C GLY A 384 -21.63 -4.50 -12.97
N GLY A 385 -22.90 -4.49 -12.54
CA GLY A 385 -24.03 -5.26 -13.08
C GLY A 385 -23.96 -6.79 -13.23
N LYS A 386 -22.83 -7.42 -12.94
CA LYS A 386 -22.62 -8.85 -12.93
C LYS A 386 -22.15 -9.19 -11.53
N SER A 387 -23.01 -9.87 -10.79
CA SER A 387 -22.62 -10.46 -9.50
C SER A 387 -21.33 -11.27 -9.68
N LEU A 388 -20.53 -11.42 -8.62
CA LEU A 388 -19.44 -12.40 -8.57
C LEU A 388 -19.85 -13.76 -9.16
N LEU A 389 -21.13 -14.13 -8.98
CA LEU A 389 -21.77 -15.29 -9.59
C LEU A 389 -21.74 -15.27 -11.14
N ALA A 390 -22.13 -14.16 -11.78
CA ALA A 390 -22.15 -14.03 -13.23
C ALA A 390 -20.74 -14.03 -13.84
N ARG A 391 -19.75 -13.44 -13.16
CA ARG A 391 -18.34 -13.46 -13.62
C ARG A 391 -17.66 -14.82 -13.39
N PHE A 392 -17.97 -15.53 -12.31
CA PHE A 392 -17.52 -16.91 -12.11
C PHE A 392 -18.18 -17.88 -13.11
N LEU A 393 -19.44 -17.66 -13.49
CA LEU A 393 -20.11 -18.43 -14.54
C LEU A 393 -19.52 -18.14 -15.93
N ASP A 394 -19.09 -16.91 -16.22
CA ASP A 394 -18.37 -16.57 -17.46
C ASP A 394 -16.98 -17.22 -17.51
N GLN A 395 -16.23 -17.27 -16.41
CA GLN A 395 -14.94 -17.99 -16.36
C GLN A 395 -15.12 -19.52 -16.39
N ALA A 396 -16.17 -20.06 -15.77
CA ALA A 396 -16.48 -21.48 -15.83
C ALA A 396 -16.95 -21.88 -17.24
N SER A 397 -17.76 -21.07 -17.91
CA SER A 397 -18.22 -21.33 -19.28
C SER A 397 -17.07 -21.30 -20.29
N LEU A 398 -16.08 -20.42 -20.10
CA LEU A 398 -14.82 -20.44 -20.87
C LEU A 398 -13.99 -21.72 -20.63
N PHE A 399 -13.99 -22.23 -19.40
CA PHE A 399 -13.30 -23.48 -19.04
C PHE A 399 -13.99 -24.73 -19.61
N PHE A 400 -15.32 -24.77 -19.60
CA PHE A 400 -16.11 -25.85 -20.21
C PHE A 400 -16.13 -25.80 -21.75
N SER A 401 -16.11 -24.59 -22.34
CA SER A 401 -16.01 -24.41 -23.80
C SER A 401 -14.66 -24.88 -24.36
N LYS A 402 -13.55 -24.64 -23.65
CA LYS A 402 -12.24 -25.21 -24.01
C LYS A 402 -12.19 -26.74 -23.91
N LYS A 403 -12.92 -27.34 -22.97
CA LYS A 403 -12.95 -28.80 -22.78
C LYS A 403 -13.79 -29.50 -23.86
N HIS A 404 -14.92 -28.93 -24.27
CA HIS A 404 -15.70 -29.46 -25.40
C HIS A 404 -15.09 -29.16 -26.77
N GLY A 405 -14.28 -28.10 -26.90
CA GLY A 405 -13.51 -27.83 -28.12
C GLY A 405 -12.37 -28.83 -28.37
N GLN A 406 -11.80 -29.43 -27.31
CA GLN A 406 -10.78 -30.47 -27.43
C GLN A 406 -11.36 -31.87 -27.68
N GLU A 407 -12.56 -32.19 -27.19
CA GLU A 407 -13.22 -33.48 -27.47
C GLU A 407 -13.90 -33.53 -28.86
N ALA A 408 -14.13 -32.38 -29.51
CA ALA A 408 -14.70 -32.31 -30.85
C ALA A 408 -13.66 -32.34 -31.99
N MET A 409 -12.36 -32.36 -31.68
CA MET A 409 -11.26 -32.51 -32.65
C MET A 409 -10.61 -33.90 -32.64
N GLU A 410 -11.11 -34.84 -31.84
CA GLU A 410 -10.61 -36.23 -31.76
C GLU A 410 -11.65 -37.30 -32.18
N ASN A 411 -12.64 -36.95 -33.01
CA ASN A 411 -13.46 -37.95 -33.72
C ASN A 411 -13.61 -37.62 -35.21
#